data_AF-A0A819Q5Y2-F1
#
_entry.id   AF-A0A819Q5Y2-F1
#
_cell.length_a   1.000
_cell.length_b   1.000
_cell.length_c   1.000
_cell.angle_alpha   90.00
_cell.angle_beta   90.00
_cell.angle_gamma   90.00
#
_symmetry.space_group_name_H-M   'P 1'
#
loop_
_entity.id
_entity.type
_entity.pdbx_description
1 polymer ?
#
loop_
_entity_poly.entity_id
_entity_poly.type
_entity_poly.pdbx_seq_one_letter_code
_entity_poly.pdbx_strand_id
1 'polypeptide(L)'
;MLIANGSCHLDLIIYLRATPETCLQRIQARHRSEEESISLDYLQTLHERHEEWLIHRNSTNLSIPILIVDANQTKERVYNDTNTHVENLISC
;
A
#
# COMPACT_ATOMS: atom_id res chain seq x y z
N MET A 1 25.72 -23.03 -6.28
CA MET A 1 25.84 -22.06 -5.18
C MET A 1 24.43 -21.57 -4.87
N LEU A 2 23.76 -22.21 -3.92
CA LEU A 2 22.41 -21.82 -3.48
C LEU A 2 22.56 -20.54 -2.67
N ILE A 3 21.97 -19.44 -3.13
CA ILE A 3 21.96 -18.18 -2.40
C ILE A 3 21.06 -18.39 -1.18
N ALA A 4 21.57 -18.05 0.00
CA ALA A 4 20.87 -18.20 1.27
C ALA A 4 19.49 -17.51 1.20
N ASN A 5 18.44 -18.28 1.50
CA ASN A 5 17.11 -17.74 1.83
C ASN A 5 17.27 -16.89 3.10
N GLY A 6 17.52 -15.59 2.93
CA GLY A 6 17.40 -14.64 4.01
C GLY A 6 15.96 -14.61 4.47
N SER A 7 15.69 -15.07 5.68
CA SER A 7 14.38 -14.90 6.32
C SER A 7 14.15 -13.42 6.56
N CYS A 8 13.41 -12.76 5.67
CA CYS A 8 12.94 -11.40 5.86
C CYS A 8 11.73 -11.44 6.80
N HIS A 9 11.98 -11.17 8.08
CA HIS A 9 10.91 -10.99 9.06
C HIS A 9 10.34 -9.58 8.90
N LEU A 10 9.02 -9.48 8.77
CA LEU A 10 8.32 -8.20 8.68
C LEU A 10 7.66 -7.91 10.03
N ASP A 11 7.92 -6.74 10.60
CA ASP A 11 7.31 -6.34 11.88
C ASP A 11 5.99 -5.58 11.68
N LEU A 12 5.81 -4.90 10.54
CA LEU A 12 4.63 -4.09 10.21
C LEU A 12 4.49 -3.92 8.69
N ILE A 13 3.27 -3.93 8.19
CA ILE A 13 2.93 -3.42 6.85
C ILE A 13 2.10 -2.14 6.98
N ILE A 14 2.46 -1.11 6.22
CA ILE A 14 1.66 0.10 6.07
C ILE A 14 1.03 0.09 4.67
N TYR A 15 -0.29 -0.06 4.61
CA TYR A 15 -1.05 -0.07 3.38
C TYR A 15 -1.64 1.32 3.10
N LEU A 16 -1.02 2.04 2.16
CA LEU A 16 -1.53 3.31 1.65
C LEU A 16 -2.67 3.06 0.67
N ARG A 17 -3.91 3.04 1.18
CA ARG A 17 -5.10 2.67 0.43
C ARG A 17 -5.64 3.88 -0.33
N ALA A 18 -5.59 3.84 -1.66
CA ALA A 18 -6.18 4.84 -2.55
C ALA A 18 -7.05 4.17 -3.61
N THR A 19 -8.04 4.92 -4.10
CA THR A 19 -8.92 4.48 -5.20
C THR A 19 -8.14 4.38 -6.51
N PRO A 20 -8.51 3.45 -7.43
CA PRO A 20 -7.92 3.37 -8.77
C PRO A 20 -7.94 4.71 -9.52
N GLU A 21 -9.01 5.49 -9.37
CA GLU A 21 -9.17 6.81 -9.99
C GLU A 21 -8.15 7.81 -9.46
N THR A 22 -7.94 7.84 -8.14
CA THR A 22 -6.92 8.68 -7.51
C THR A 22 -5.52 8.26 -7.96
N CYS A 23 -5.26 6.96 -8.05
CA CYS A 23 -3.99 6.43 -8.56
C CYS A 23 -3.75 6.85 -10.02
N LEU A 24 -4.77 6.76 -10.88
CA LEU A 24 -4.67 7.15 -12.29
C LEU A 24 -4.39 8.65 -12.42
N GLN A 25 -5.13 9.50 -11.71
CA GLN A 25 -4.89 10.95 -11.69
C GLN A 25 -3.46 11.28 -11.27
N ARG A 26 -2.92 10.57 -10.26
CA ARG A 26 -1.54 10.76 -9.78
C ARG A 26 -0.49 10.25 -10.77
N ILE A 27 -0.76 9.17 -11.49
CA ILE A 27 0.11 8.67 -12.57
C ILE A 27 0.17 9.72 -13.69
N GLN A 28 -0.98 10.21 -14.14
CA GLN A 28 -1.09 11.23 -15.16
C GLN A 28 -0.36 12.52 -14.74
N ALA A 29 -0.60 13.01 -13.52
CA ALA A 29 0.06 14.21 -13.01
C ALA A 29 1.59 14.06 -12.82
N ARG A 30 2.10 12.84 -12.71
CA ARG A 30 3.55 12.57 -12.62
C ARG A 30 4.24 12.62 -13.99
N HIS A 31 3.48 12.43 -15.07
CA HIS A 31 3.95 12.53 -16.46
C HIS A 31 5.17 11.65 -16.76
N ARG A 32 5.12 10.36 -16.40
CA ARG A 32 6.13 9.38 -16.80
C ARG A 32 5.69 8.68 -18.09
N SER A 33 6.52 8.76 -19.13
CA SER A 33 6.25 8.15 -20.43
C SER A 33 6.01 6.64 -20.38
N GLU A 34 6.69 5.95 -19.46
CA GLU A 34 6.59 4.50 -19.29
C GLU A 34 5.25 4.06 -18.68
N GLU A 35 4.53 4.99 -18.04
CA GLU A 35 3.26 4.73 -17.34
C GLU A 35 2.03 5.16 -18.18
N GLU A 36 2.22 5.76 -19.38
CA GLU A 36 1.13 6.31 -20.20
C GLU A 36 0.10 5.28 -20.67
N SER A 37 0.51 4.02 -20.81
CA SER A 37 -0.36 2.92 -21.26
C SER A 37 -1.18 2.29 -20.13
N ILE A 38 -0.99 2.71 -18.88
CA ILE A 38 -1.71 2.16 -17.73
C ILE A 38 -3.19 2.54 -17.79
N SER A 39 -4.05 1.53 -17.88
CA SER A 39 -5.50 1.71 -17.90
C SER A 39 -6.10 1.74 -16.49
N LEU A 40 -7.30 2.33 -16.36
CA LEU A 40 -8.07 2.28 -15.12
C LEU A 40 -8.42 0.84 -14.72
N ASP A 41 -8.80 0.01 -15.68
CA ASP A 41 -9.15 -1.41 -15.49
C ASP A 41 -7.99 -2.21 -14.89
N TYR A 42 -6.76 -1.93 -15.35
CA TYR A 42 -5.56 -2.52 -14.77
C TYR A 42 -5.37 -2.10 -13.31
N LEU A 43 -5.59 -0.82 -12.99
CA LEU A 43 -5.50 -0.32 -11.62
C LEU A 43 -6.61 -0.90 -10.72
N GLN A 44 -7.81 -1.13 -11.24
CA GLN A 44 -8.91 -1.80 -10.52
C GLN A 44 -8.53 -3.23 -10.18
N THR A 45 -8.02 -4.00 -11.16
CA THR A 45 -7.53 -5.37 -10.93
C THR A 45 -6.42 -5.40 -9.86
N LEU A 46 -5.49 -4.44 -9.89
CA LEU A 46 -4.45 -4.35 -8.87
C LEU A 46 -5.04 -4.00 -7.50
N HIS A 47 -5.97 -3.05 -7.44
CA HIS A 47 -6.62 -2.65 -6.19
C HIS A 47 -7.32 -3.84 -5.52
N GLU A 48 -8.12 -4.60 -6.28
CA GLU A 48 -8.82 -5.79 -5.77
C GLU A 48 -7.84 -6.82 -5.18
N ARG A 49 -6.72 -7.10 -5.85
CA ARG A 49 -5.69 -8.01 -5.32
C ARG A 49 -5.07 -7.52 -4.01
N HIS A 50 -4.90 -6.20 -3.85
CA HIS A 50 -4.40 -5.63 -2.60
C HIS A 50 -5.47 -5.69 -1.49
N GLU A 51 -6.74 -5.46 -1.80
CA GLU A 51 -7.85 -5.59 -0.85
C GLU A 51 -7.98 -7.04 -0.37
N GLU A 52 -7.95 -8.02 -1.29
CA GLU A 52 -7.97 -9.45 -0.96
C GLU A 52 -6.81 -9.84 -0.04
N TRP A 53 -5.63 -9.29 -0.27
CA TRP A 53 -4.43 -9.60 0.51
C TRP A 53 -4.40 -8.89 1.88
N LEU A 54 -4.60 -7.58 1.91
CA LEU A 54 -4.29 -6.73 3.07
C LEU A 54 -5.52 -6.40 3.93
N ILE A 55 -6.72 -6.42 3.34
CA ILE A 55 -7.98 -6.18 4.06
C ILE A 55 -8.64 -7.51 4.42
N HIS A 56 -8.91 -8.35 3.44
CA HIS A 56 -9.64 -9.60 3.64
C HIS A 56 -8.74 -10.75 4.14
N ARG A 57 -7.42 -10.63 3.99
CA ARG A 57 -6.43 -11.63 4.42
C ARG A 57 -6.68 -13.02 3.82
N ASN A 58 -7.32 -13.09 2.65
CA ASN A 58 -7.82 -14.34 2.08
C ASN A 58 -6.70 -15.31 1.65
N SER A 59 -5.50 -14.78 1.36
CA SER A 59 -4.44 -15.54 0.69
C SER A 59 -3.25 -15.87 1.59
N THR A 60 -3.23 -15.40 2.85
CA THR A 60 -2.06 -15.50 3.72
C THR A 60 -2.44 -15.47 5.20
N ASN A 61 -1.90 -16.39 6.01
CA ASN A 61 -1.85 -16.29 7.47
C ASN A 61 -0.85 -15.19 7.88
N LEU A 62 -1.17 -13.93 7.57
CA LEU A 62 -0.37 -12.78 8.00
C LEU A 62 -0.61 -12.57 9.50
N SER A 63 0.34 -13.02 10.32
CA SER A 63 0.37 -12.79 11.77
C SER A 63 0.89 -11.40 12.13
N ILE A 64 1.36 -10.63 11.14
CA ILE A 64 1.95 -9.32 11.32
C ILE A 64 0.87 -8.22 11.33
N PRO A 65 1.07 -7.12 12.09
CA PRO A 65 0.15 -5.99 12.07
C PRO A 65 0.15 -5.30 10.71
N ILE A 66 -1.03 -4.80 10.34
CA ILE A 66 -1.24 -4.03 9.11
C ILE A 66 -1.89 -2.70 9.51
N LEU A 67 -1.22 -1.60 9.21
CA LEU A 67 -1.75 -0.24 9.35
C LEU A 67 -2.32 0.21 8.02
N ILE A 68 -3.62 0.49 7.96
CA ILE A 68 -4.29 0.98 6.75
C ILE A 68 -4.42 2.50 6.86
N VAL A 69 -3.93 3.22 5.86
CA VAL A 69 -4.00 4.69 5.81
C VAL A 69 -4.77 5.11 4.57
N ASP A 70 -5.79 5.95 4.73
CA ASP A 70 -6.53 6.52 3.62
C ASP A 70 -5.66 7.52 2.85
N ALA A 71 -5.15 7.05 1.71
CA ALA A 71 -4.29 7.80 0.83
C ALA A 71 -5.05 8.55 -0.28
N ASN A 72 -6.39 8.65 -0.22
CA ASN A 72 -7.15 9.57 -1.09
C ASN A 72 -7.04 11.04 -0.64
N GLN A 73 -6.58 11.27 0.59
CA GLN A 73 -6.42 12.59 1.19
C GLN A 73 -5.16 13.34 0.70
N THR A 74 -4.92 14.54 1.24
CA THR A 74 -3.69 15.30 0.97
C THR A 74 -2.47 14.62 1.58
N LYS A 75 -1.27 14.92 1.04
CA LYS A 75 -0.02 14.34 1.53
C LYS A 75 0.23 14.62 3.01
N GLU A 76 -0.12 15.83 3.46
CA GLU A 76 0.02 16.26 4.85
C GLU A 76 -0.85 15.42 5.78
N ARG A 77 -2.10 15.14 5.39
CA ARG A 77 -2.98 14.27 6.19
C ARG A 77 -2.47 12.84 6.24
N VAL A 78 -2.10 12.27 5.10
CA VAL A 78 -1.52 10.91 5.04
C VAL A 78 -0.28 10.81 5.93
N TYR A 79 0.59 11.82 5.90
CA TYR A 79 1.79 11.87 6.73
C TYR A 79 1.45 11.92 8.22
N ASN A 80 0.53 12.81 8.62
CA ASN A 80 0.11 12.94 10.01
C ASN A 80 -0.56 11.65 10.52
N ASP A 81 -1.50 11.09 9.76
CA ASP A 81 -2.22 9.86 10.12
C ASP A 81 -1.26 8.68 10.30
N THR A 82 -0.24 8.59 9.43
CA THR A 82 0.81 7.57 9.51
C THR A 82 1.67 7.76 10.76
N ASN A 83 2.16 8.98 11.01
CA ASN A 83 3.03 9.25 12.16
C ASN A 83 2.33 9.02 13.49
N THR A 84 1.09 9.50 13.64
CA THR A 84 0.31 9.28 14.87
C THR A 84 0.14 7.79 15.15
N HIS A 85 -0.13 6.97 14.14
CA HIS A 85 -0.22 5.52 14.34
C HIS A 85 1.12 4.87 14.65
N VAL A 86 2.21 5.25 13.97
CA VAL A 86 3.54 4.71 14.22
C VAL A 86 4.03 5.07 15.62
N GLU A 87 3.80 6.30 16.09
CA GLU A 87 4.13 6.72 17.45
C GLU A 87 3.37 5.92 18.50
N ASN A 88 2.08 5.62 18.27
CA ASN A 88 1.29 4.77 19.16
C ASN A 88 1.81 3.33 19.21
N LEU A 89 2.37 2.81 18.12
CA LEU A 89 2.95 1.46 18.06
C LEU A 89 4.31 1.37 18.77
N ILE A 90 5.10 2.44 18.75
CA ILE A 90 6.47 2.47 19.33
C ILE A 90 6.46 2.93 20.79
N SER A 91 5.45 3.70 21.24
CA SER A 91 5.36 4.20 22.62
C SER A 91 4.92 3.15 23.64
N CYS A 92 4.95 1.86 23.29
CA CYS A 92 4.67 0.73 24.17
C CYS A 92 5.96 0.12 24.73
#